data_AF-A0A527JRA3-F1
#
_entry.id   AF-A0A527JRA3-F1
#
_cell.length_a   1.000
_cell.length_b   1.000
_cell.length_c   1.000
_cell.angle_alpha   90.00
_cell.angle_beta   90.00
_cell.angle_gamma   90.00
#
_symmetry.space_group_name_H-M   'P 1'
#
loop_
_entity.id
_entity.type
_entity.pdbx_description
1 polymer ?
#
loop_
_entity_poly.entity_id
_entity_poly.type
_entity_poly.pdbx_seq_one_letter_code
_entity_poly.pdbx_strand_id
1 'polypeptide(L)'
;MNGLPPIIRIAYRDADGEFQLLETQEITRFGCIPAIGDILRDTLTELDQPYKVRRRVFIPMTGEPDIWWLIVDEMANDKEIEGIVAFDAEMRAEFKAIEEEDRQERLAAFKERMATMKPK
;
A
#
# COMPACT_ATOMS: atom_id res chain seq x y z
N MET A 1 -36.49 -4.63 -21.22
CA MET A 1 -35.30 -5.11 -21.97
C MET A 1 -34.53 -6.00 -21.03
N ASN A 2 -34.60 -7.32 -21.22
CA ASN A 2 -33.81 -8.26 -20.42
C ASN A 2 -32.43 -8.39 -21.08
N GLY A 3 -31.60 -7.36 -20.89
CA GLY A 3 -30.18 -7.44 -21.23
C GLY A 3 -29.48 -8.39 -20.28
N LEU A 4 -28.44 -9.07 -20.77
CA LEU A 4 -27.54 -9.83 -19.89
C LEU A 4 -26.94 -8.87 -18.85
N PRO A 5 -26.76 -9.30 -17.59
CA PRO A 5 -26.16 -8.44 -16.58
C PRO A 5 -24.76 -8.01 -17.01
N PRO A 6 -24.38 -6.73 -16.82
CA PRO A 6 -23.06 -6.27 -17.20
C PRO A 6 -21.97 -6.99 -16.43
N ILE A 7 -20.82 -7.15 -17.07
CA ILE A 7 -19.63 -7.75 -16.46
C ILE A 7 -18.61 -6.66 -16.12
N ILE A 8 -17.80 -6.94 -15.11
CA ILE A 8 -16.71 -6.09 -14.64
C ILE A 8 -15.39 -6.82 -14.93
N ARG A 9 -14.52 -6.19 -15.71
CA ARG A 9 -13.15 -6.64 -15.94
C ARG A 9 -12.21 -5.78 -15.12
N ILE A 10 -11.44 -6.42 -14.25
CA ILE A 10 -10.48 -5.74 -13.38
C ILE A 10 -9.12 -5.92 -14.00
N ALA A 11 -8.41 -4.81 -14.23
CA ALA A 11 -7.09 -4.82 -14.82
C ALA A 11 -6.14 -3.97 -13.98
N TYR A 12 -4.91 -4.42 -13.85
CA TYR A 12 -3.83 -3.68 -13.21
C TYR A 12 -2.75 -3.35 -14.23
N ARG A 13 -1.86 -2.45 -13.84
CA ARG A 13 -0.68 -2.13 -14.64
C ARG A 13 0.51 -2.91 -14.11
N ASP A 14 1.15 -3.70 -14.96
CA ASP A 14 2.37 -4.44 -14.58
C ASP A 14 3.61 -3.53 -14.51
N ALA A 15 4.75 -4.12 -14.16
CA ALA A 15 6.02 -3.42 -14.03
C ALA A 15 6.53 -2.84 -15.37
N ASP A 16 6.12 -3.44 -16.50
CA ASP A 16 6.48 -2.98 -17.85
C ASP A 16 5.54 -1.86 -18.34
N GLY A 17 4.49 -1.56 -17.57
CA GLY A 17 3.54 -0.50 -17.86
C GLY A 17 2.38 -0.94 -18.76
N GLU A 18 2.22 -2.24 -18.98
CA GLU A 18 1.14 -2.83 -19.77
C GLU A 18 -0.07 -3.17 -18.88
N PHE A 19 -1.27 -3.17 -19.47
CA PHE A 19 -2.48 -3.54 -18.75
C PHE A 19 -2.70 -5.04 -18.79
N GLN A 20 -2.66 -5.67 -17.62
CA GLN A 20 -2.95 -7.08 -17.45
C GLN A 20 -4.34 -7.26 -16.87
N LEU A 21 -5.09 -8.21 -17.42
CA LEU A 21 -6.39 -8.60 -16.87
C LEU A 21 -6.15 -9.42 -15.61
N LEU A 22 -6.68 -8.93 -14.49
CA LEU A 22 -6.64 -9.61 -13.20
C LEU A 22 -7.75 -10.65 -13.12
N GLU A 23 -9.00 -10.20 -13.31
CA GLU A 23 -10.17 -11.06 -13.21
C GLU A 23 -11.36 -10.48 -13.99
N THR A 24 -12.33 -11.34 -14.29
CA THR A 24 -13.64 -10.94 -14.81
C THR A 24 -14.73 -11.42 -13.85
N GLN A 25 -15.58 -10.52 -13.44
CA GLN A 25 -16.64 -10.75 -12.46
C GLN A 25 -17.99 -10.27 -12.97
N GLU A 26 -19.07 -10.84 -12.48
CA GLU A 26 -20.40 -10.29 -12.69
C GLU A 26 -20.63 -9.08 -11.77
N ILE A 27 -21.38 -8.07 -12.24
CA ILE A 27 -21.74 -6.89 -11.42
C ILE A 27 -22.44 -7.28 -10.11
N THR A 28 -23.13 -8.42 -10.09
CA THR A 28 -23.86 -8.95 -8.94
C THR A 28 -22.97 -9.17 -7.73
N ARG A 29 -21.68 -9.48 -7.92
CA ARG A 29 -20.71 -9.60 -6.82
C ARG A 29 -20.42 -8.29 -6.10
N PHE A 30 -20.56 -7.16 -6.78
CA PHE A 30 -20.28 -5.83 -6.23
C PHE A 30 -21.56 -5.12 -5.76
N GLY A 31 -22.72 -5.53 -6.26
CA GLY A 31 -24.01 -4.84 -6.03
C GLY A 31 -24.16 -3.52 -6.79
N CYS A 32 -23.05 -2.82 -7.06
CA CYS A 32 -22.97 -1.64 -7.91
C CYS A 32 -21.61 -1.59 -8.62
N ILE A 33 -21.40 -0.58 -9.48
CA ILE A 33 -20.12 -0.38 -10.16
C ILE A 33 -19.20 0.41 -9.24
N PRO A 34 -18.03 -0.13 -8.86
CA PRO A 34 -17.06 0.59 -8.04
C PRO A 34 -16.68 1.96 -8.61
N ALA A 35 -16.62 2.95 -7.74
CA ALA A 35 -16.21 4.30 -8.05
C ALA A 35 -14.68 4.44 -8.08
N ILE A 36 -14.20 5.52 -8.71
CA ILE A 36 -12.78 5.87 -8.63
C ILE A 36 -12.45 6.24 -7.18
N GLY A 37 -11.45 5.57 -6.63
CA GLY A 37 -11.02 5.71 -5.24
C GLY A 37 -11.46 4.57 -4.33
N ASP A 38 -12.44 3.76 -4.75
CA ASP A 38 -12.90 2.61 -3.98
C ASP A 38 -11.81 1.54 -3.86
N ILE A 39 -11.85 0.80 -2.75
CA ILE A 39 -10.89 -0.28 -2.44
C ILE A 39 -11.61 -1.62 -2.63
N LEU A 40 -11.02 -2.47 -3.46
CA LEU A 40 -11.44 -3.84 -3.71
C LEU A 40 -10.55 -4.76 -2.87
N ARG A 41 -11.09 -5.28 -1.76
CA ARG A 41 -10.40 -6.23 -0.88
C ARG A 41 -11.14 -7.57 -0.84
N ASP A 42 -12.40 -7.54 -0.39
CA ASP A 42 -13.16 -8.76 -0.16
C ASP A 42 -13.80 -9.36 -1.43
N THR A 43 -13.86 -8.58 -2.52
CA THR A 43 -14.47 -9.00 -3.79
C THR A 43 -13.55 -9.86 -4.64
N LEU A 44 -12.24 -9.83 -4.37
CA LEU A 44 -11.20 -10.57 -5.08
C LEU A 44 -10.77 -11.74 -4.19
N THR A 45 -11.61 -12.75 -4.09
CA THR A 45 -11.48 -13.87 -3.12
C THR A 45 -10.18 -14.69 -3.23
N GLU A 46 -9.36 -14.47 -4.26
CA GLU A 46 -8.08 -15.16 -4.47
C GLU A 46 -6.85 -14.26 -4.26
N LEU A 47 -7.06 -12.94 -4.22
CA LEU A 47 -5.98 -11.96 -4.12
C LEU A 47 -6.11 -11.29 -2.76
N ASP A 48 -5.33 -11.78 -1.80
CA ASP A 48 -5.26 -11.28 -0.42
C ASP A 48 -4.65 -9.86 -0.33
N GLN A 49 -4.66 -9.12 -1.44
CA GLN A 49 -4.09 -7.79 -1.65
C GLN A 49 -5.20 -6.78 -1.93
N PRO A 50 -5.22 -5.63 -1.24
CA PRO A 50 -6.17 -4.57 -1.55
C PRO A 50 -5.79 -3.86 -2.86
N TYR A 51 -6.80 -3.58 -3.69
CA TYR A 51 -6.63 -2.82 -4.93
C TYR A 51 -7.47 -1.54 -4.92
N LYS A 52 -6.91 -0.41 -5.36
CA LYS A 52 -7.63 0.85 -5.46
C LYS A 52 -8.08 1.11 -6.89
N VAL A 53 -9.36 1.40 -7.08
CA VAL A 53 -9.90 1.76 -8.40
C VAL A 53 -9.36 3.14 -8.82
N ARG A 54 -8.58 3.16 -9.89
CA ARG A 54 -8.00 4.38 -10.46
C ARG A 54 -8.85 4.95 -11.57
N ARG A 55 -9.41 4.09 -12.42
CA ARG A 55 -10.19 4.51 -13.60
C ARG A 55 -11.25 3.46 -13.92
N ARG A 56 -12.37 3.95 -14.47
CA ARG A 56 -13.41 3.10 -15.04
C ARG A 56 -13.65 3.44 -16.51
N VAL A 57 -13.90 2.43 -17.32
CA VAL A 57 -14.25 2.58 -18.74
C VAL A 57 -15.47 1.71 -19.03
N PHE A 58 -16.49 2.31 -19.63
CA PHE A 58 -17.68 1.59 -20.06
C PHE A 58 -17.57 1.26 -21.54
N ILE A 59 -17.85 0.01 -21.90
CA ILE A 59 -17.90 -0.47 -23.27
C ILE A 59 -19.28 -1.09 -23.49
N PRO A 60 -20.19 -0.40 -24.19
CA PRO A 60 -21.49 -0.98 -24.53
C PRO A 60 -21.31 -2.04 -25.61
N MET A 61 -22.00 -3.17 -25.46
CA MET A 61 -21.91 -4.30 -26.38
C MET A 61 -23.25 -4.58 -27.03
N THR A 62 -23.25 -4.99 -28.30
CA THR A 62 -24.48 -5.38 -29.00
C THR A 62 -24.57 -6.90 -29.05
N GLY A 63 -25.62 -7.47 -28.45
CA GLY A 63 -25.82 -8.93 -28.40
C GLY A 63 -24.98 -9.67 -27.36
N GLU A 64 -24.12 -8.96 -26.63
CA GLU A 64 -23.30 -9.46 -25.53
C GLU A 64 -23.54 -8.60 -24.27
N PRO A 65 -23.11 -9.05 -23.08
CA PRO A 65 -23.16 -8.21 -21.88
C PRO A 65 -22.29 -6.96 -22.03
N ASP A 66 -22.80 -5.83 -21.56
CA ASP A 66 -21.98 -4.62 -21.45
C ASP A 66 -20.81 -4.84 -20.50
N ILE A 67 -19.68 -4.17 -20.77
CA ILE A 67 -18.44 -4.38 -20.03
C ILE A 67 -18.02 -3.09 -19.32
N TRP A 68 -17.73 -3.20 -18.04
CA TRP A 68 -17.03 -2.18 -17.27
C TRP A 68 -15.60 -2.62 -16.99
N TRP A 69 -14.64 -1.89 -17.53
CA TRP A 69 -13.24 -2.05 -17.17
C TRP A 69 -12.90 -1.18 -15.96
N LEU A 70 -12.43 -1.81 -14.89
CA LEU A 70 -11.84 -1.15 -13.73
C LEU A 70 -10.33 -1.30 -13.81
N ILE A 71 -9.66 -0.17 -13.97
CA ILE A 71 -8.21 -0.10 -13.86
C ILE A 71 -7.89 0.17 -12.40
N VAL A 72 -7.09 -0.71 -11.79
CA VAL A 72 -6.73 -0.65 -10.39
C VAL A 72 -5.22 -0.50 -10.20
N ASP A 73 -4.85 0.15 -9.10
CA ASP A 73 -3.48 0.17 -8.59
C ASP A 73 -3.40 -0.77 -7.37
N GLU A 74 -2.34 -1.58 -7.28
CA GLU A 74 -2.05 -2.39 -6.10
C GLU A 74 -1.76 -1.48 -4.89
N MET A 75 -2.29 -1.85 -3.73
CA MET A 75 -1.99 -1.17 -2.48
C MET A 75 -1.15 -2.08 -1.58
N ALA A 76 -0.30 -1.45 -0.77
CA ALA A 76 0.46 -2.19 0.25
C ALA A 76 -0.48 -2.97 1.16
N ASN A 77 -0.16 -4.23 1.42
CA ASN A 77 -0.95 -5.07 2.33
C ASN A 77 -0.61 -4.75 3.80
N ASP A 78 -1.50 -5.09 4.73
CA ASP A 78 -1.33 -4.88 6.18
C ASP A 78 0.01 -5.43 6.69
N LYS A 79 0.50 -6.57 6.15
CA LYS A 79 1.82 -7.14 6.47
C LYS A 79 3.01 -6.29 5.99
N GLU A 80 2.90 -5.64 4.84
CA GLU A 80 3.96 -4.75 4.35
C GLU A 80 4.00 -3.47 5.18
N ILE A 81 2.82 -2.97 5.58
CA ILE A 81 2.70 -1.83 6.49
C ILE A 81 3.33 -2.18 7.84
N GLU A 82 3.03 -3.36 8.41
CA GLU A 82 3.65 -3.85 9.64
C GLU A 82 5.18 -3.96 9.52
N GLY A 83 5.69 -4.45 8.39
CA GLY A 83 7.13 -4.53 8.11
C GLY A 83 7.82 -3.16 8.09
N ILE A 84 7.19 -2.16 7.47
CA ILE A 84 7.71 -0.78 7.44
C ILE A 84 7.75 -0.18 8.85
N VAL A 85 6.70 -0.40 9.64
CA VAL A 85 6.62 0.10 11.02
C VAL A 85 7.67 -0.54 11.92
N ALA A 86 7.88 -1.86 11.78
CA ALA A 86 8.92 -2.57 12.53
C ALA A 86 10.32 -2.06 12.18
N PHE A 87 10.60 -1.86 10.89
CA PHE A 87 11.88 -1.31 10.42
C PHE A 87 12.15 0.10 10.96
N ASP A 88 11.16 1.00 10.95
CA ASP A 88 11.32 2.36 11.51
C ASP A 88 11.56 2.32 13.03
N ALA A 89 10.91 1.40 13.75
CA ALA A 89 11.13 1.21 15.18
C ALA A 89 12.56 0.71 15.50
N GLU A 90 13.09 -0.24 14.71
CA GLU A 90 14.46 -0.72 14.84
C GLU A 90 15.48 0.38 14.57
N MET A 91 15.31 1.12 13.47
CA MET A 91 16.19 2.24 13.13
C MET A 91 16.22 3.32 14.22
N ARG A 92 15.06 3.68 14.78
CA ARG A 92 14.99 4.64 15.90
C ARG A 92 15.67 4.13 17.15
N ALA A 93 15.61 2.83 17.42
CA ALA A 93 16.30 2.23 18.56
C ALA A 93 17.82 2.30 18.38
N GLU A 94 18.33 2.03 17.16
CA GLU A 94 19.75 2.17 16.84
C GLU A 94 20.23 3.61 16.97
N PHE A 95 19.51 4.59 16.41
CA PHE A 95 19.86 6.01 16.54
C PHE A 95 19.91 6.47 18.00
N LYS A 96 18.98 6.00 18.83
CA LYS A 96 18.97 6.33 20.27
C LYS A 96 20.16 5.72 21.01
N ALA A 97 20.60 4.52 20.62
CA ALA A 97 21.77 3.89 21.21
C ALA A 97 23.05 4.68 20.88
N ILE A 98 23.19 5.13 19.63
CA ILE A 98 24.30 5.97 19.18
C ILE A 98 24.32 7.31 19.92
N GLU A 99 23.16 7.98 20.03
CA GLU A 99 23.07 9.25 20.78
C GLU A 99 23.43 9.10 22.26
N GLU A 100 23.08 7.97 22.86
CA GLU A 100 23.40 7.70 24.26
C GLU A 100 24.90 7.43 24.46
N GLU A 101 25.54 6.70 23.53
CA GLU A 101 27.00 6.49 23.53
C GLU A 101 27.74 7.83 23.42
N ASP A 102 27.34 8.66 22.45
CA ASP A 102 27.87 10.03 22.25
C ASP A 102 27.72 10.90 23.51
N ARG A 103 26.59 10.76 24.22
CA ARG A 103 26.32 11.48 25.46
C ARG A 103 27.25 11.02 26.59
N GLN A 104 27.48 9.73 26.72
CA GLN A 104 28.38 9.17 27.75
C GLN A 104 29.82 9.59 27.50
N GLU A 105 30.29 9.57 26.26
CA GLU A 105 31.65 10.03 25.89
C GLU A 105 31.85 11.51 26.22
N ARG A 106 30.88 12.38 25.90
CA ARG A 106 30.96 13.81 26.25
C ARG A 106 30.97 14.04 27.76
N LEU A 107 30.17 13.29 28.52
CA LEU A 107 30.14 13.36 29.98
C LEU A 107 31.46 12.89 30.60
N ALA A 108 32.07 11.82 30.06
CA ALA A 108 33.37 11.33 30.48
C ALA A 108 34.48 12.36 30.22
N ALA A 109 34.53 12.91 29.00
CA ALA A 109 35.49 13.95 28.63
C ALA A 109 35.34 15.23 29.46
N PHE A 110 34.10 15.61 29.81
CA PHE A 110 33.84 16.76 30.67
C PHE A 110 34.31 16.54 32.11
N LYS A 111 34.07 15.36 32.68
CA LYS A 111 34.57 14.99 34.01
C LYS A 111 36.09 14.97 34.07
N GLU A 112 36.75 14.45 33.05
CA GLU A 112 38.22 14.37 32.97
C GLU A 112 38.85 15.77 32.87
N ARG A 113 38.24 16.70 32.12
CA ARG A 113 38.63 18.12 32.10
C ARG A 113 38.43 18.82 33.45
N MET A 114 37.33 18.54 34.15
CA MET A 114 37.07 19.12 35.47
C MET A 114 38.05 18.61 36.53
N ALA A 115 38.47 17.34 36.44
CA ALA A 115 39.44 16.75 37.37
C ALA A 115 40.87 17.31 37.21
N THR A 116 41.22 17.84 36.03
CA THR A 116 42.54 18.39 35.74
C THR A 116 42.65 19.90 36.03
N MET A 117 41.54 20.60 36.29
CA MET A 117 41.56 21.98 36.78
C MET A 117 41.78 22.02 38.30
N LYS A 118 43.04 22.20 38.74
CA LYS A 118 43.32 22.53 40.15
C LYS A 118 42.77 23.92 40.51
N PRO A 119 42.12 24.08 41.68
CA PRO A 119 41.78 25.40 42.19
C PRO A 119 43.08 26.17 42.49
N LYS A 120 43.11 27.44 42.08
CA LYS A 120 44.18 28.38 42.42
C LYS A 120 44.12 28.79 43.88
#